data_AF-A0A6N4TLH3-F1
#
_entry.id   AF-A0A6N4TLH3-F1
#
_cell.length_a   1.000
_cell.length_b   1.000
_cell.length_c   1.000
_cell.angle_alpha   90.00
_cell.angle_beta   90.00
_cell.angle_gamma   90.00
#
_symmetry.space_group_name_H-M   'P 1'
#
loop_
_entity.id
_entity.type
_entity.pdbx_description
1 polymer ?
#
loop_
_entity_poly.entity_id
_entity_poly.type
_entity_poly.pdbx_seq_one_letter_code
_entity_poly.pdbx_strand_id
1 'polypeptide(L)'
;MKHSKSGLFLMELIVAFLFFSLASAICVQLFVKADTINEESIRKKEASSIAGNLIELYKNDRPIEKDWLYFDTKGNLCEKDSSTYKVHLNQKQQSLAIHVYYKEKEIYNISYYHHQQKKL
;
A
#
# COMPACT_ATOMS: atom_id res chain seq x y z
N MET A 1 43.22 -51.76 2.31
CA MET A 1 42.09 -51.32 3.17
C MET A 1 41.48 -50.07 2.56
N LYS A 2 40.38 -50.20 1.80
CA LYS A 2 39.74 -49.08 1.09
C LYS A 2 38.26 -49.06 1.44
N HIS A 3 37.93 -48.53 2.60
CA HIS A 3 36.55 -48.28 3.00
C HIS A 3 36.57 -47.00 3.81
N SER A 4 35.97 -45.91 3.31
CA SER A 4 35.57 -44.69 4.04
C SER A 4 35.23 -43.47 3.15
N LYS A 5 35.18 -43.55 1.81
CA LYS A 5 34.78 -42.38 0.98
C LYS A 5 33.26 -42.21 0.80
N SER A 6 32.48 -43.29 0.85
CA SER A 6 31.04 -43.24 0.56
C SER A 6 30.21 -42.61 1.69
N GLY A 7 30.56 -42.85 2.97
CA GLY A 7 29.84 -42.26 4.11
C GLY A 7 30.05 -40.75 4.26
N LEU A 8 31.23 -40.23 3.90
CA LEU A 8 31.52 -38.79 3.93
C LEU A 8 30.73 -38.02 2.86
N PHE A 9 30.64 -38.57 1.64
CA PHE A 9 29.81 -37.99 0.58
C PHE A 9 28.31 -38.04 0.91
N LEU A 10 27.84 -39.15 1.50
CA LEU A 10 26.44 -39.29 1.91
C LEU A 10 26.08 -38.30 3.04
N MET A 11 26.98 -38.06 3.99
CA MET A 11 26.80 -37.04 5.03
C MET A 11 26.74 -35.63 4.45
N GLU A 12 27.64 -35.28 3.52
CA GLU A 12 27.64 -33.97 2.86
C GLU A 12 26.32 -33.71 2.10
N LEU A 13 25.83 -34.73 1.40
CA LEU A 13 24.56 -34.66 0.68
C LEU A 13 23.35 -34.49 1.62
N ILE A 14 23.30 -35.21 2.74
CA ILE A 14 22.23 -35.07 3.74
C ILE A 14 22.24 -33.65 4.32
N VAL A 15 23.42 -33.13 4.68
CA VAL A 15 23.56 -31.77 5.21
C VAL A 15 23.10 -30.75 4.18
N ALA A 16 23.46 -30.90 2.90
CA ALA A 16 23.00 -30.03 1.82
C ALA A 16 21.46 -30.03 1.67
N PHE A 17 20.81 -31.19 1.73
CA PHE A 17 19.35 -31.27 1.68
C PHE A 17 18.67 -30.66 2.91
N LEU A 18 19.27 -30.80 4.10
CA LEU A 18 18.75 -30.17 5.32
C LEU A 18 18.82 -28.65 5.23
N PHE A 19 19.95 -28.09 4.78
CA PHE A 19 20.08 -26.65 4.57
C PHE A 19 19.14 -26.14 3.47
N PHE A 20 19.02 -26.89 2.36
CA PHE A 20 18.11 -26.53 1.29
C PHE A 20 16.64 -26.58 1.74
N SER A 21 16.26 -27.57 2.54
CA SER A 21 14.92 -27.68 3.11
C SER A 21 14.62 -26.56 4.11
N LEU A 22 15.59 -26.15 4.93
CA LEU A 22 15.43 -25.01 5.83
C LEU A 22 15.30 -23.70 5.05
N ALA A 23 16.15 -23.51 4.04
CA ALA A 23 16.11 -22.35 3.17
C ALA A 23 14.77 -22.25 2.42
N SER A 24 14.26 -23.35 1.86
CA SER A 24 12.97 -23.36 1.16
C SER A 24 11.81 -22.99 2.08
N ALA A 25 11.81 -23.48 3.32
CA ALA A 25 10.81 -23.10 4.32
C ALA A 25 10.84 -21.59 4.65
N ILE A 26 12.04 -20.99 4.74
CA ILE A 26 12.18 -19.55 4.95
C ILE A 26 11.72 -18.77 3.71
N CYS A 27 12.08 -19.21 2.51
CA CYS A 27 11.70 -18.57 1.26
C CYS A 27 10.17 -18.51 1.09
N VAL A 28 9.45 -19.59 1.39
CA VAL A 28 7.97 -19.60 1.31
C VAL A 28 7.37 -18.64 2.35
N GLN A 29 7.91 -18.61 3.58
CA GLN A 29 7.44 -17.67 4.59
C GLN A 29 7.67 -16.21 4.18
N LEU A 30 8.82 -15.89 3.61
CA LEU A 30 9.12 -14.56 3.09
C LEU A 30 8.19 -14.20 1.93
N PHE A 31 7.90 -15.14 1.04
CA PHE A 31 6.97 -14.93 -0.07
C PHE A 31 5.56 -14.60 0.41
N VAL A 32 5.01 -15.38 1.35
CA VAL A 32 3.68 -15.10 1.93
C VAL A 32 3.65 -13.74 2.62
N LYS A 33 4.71 -13.38 3.35
CA LYS A 33 4.81 -12.05 3.98
C LYS A 33 4.88 -10.92 2.94
N ALA A 34 5.65 -11.11 1.87
CA ALA A 34 5.77 -10.13 0.81
C ALA A 34 4.44 -9.93 0.08
N ASP A 35 3.65 -10.98 -0.10
CA ASP A 35 2.32 -10.90 -0.70
C ASP A 35 1.37 -10.00 0.11
N THR A 36 1.33 -10.18 1.44
CA THR A 36 0.55 -9.29 2.33
C THR A 36 1.02 -7.83 2.23
N ILE A 37 2.34 -7.60 2.20
CA ILE A 37 2.91 -6.25 2.04
C ILE A 37 2.56 -5.66 0.67
N ASN A 38 2.52 -6.48 -0.37
CA ASN A 38 2.15 -6.07 -1.71
C ASN A 38 0.68 -5.62 -1.76
N GLU A 39 -0.24 -6.37 -1.15
CA GLU A 39 -1.64 -5.95 -1.03
C GLU A 39 -1.78 -4.60 -0.29
N GLU A 40 -1.08 -4.40 0.82
CA GLU A 40 -1.10 -3.13 1.53
C GLU A 40 -0.53 -1.98 0.68
N SER A 41 0.51 -2.26 -0.10
CA SER A 41 1.13 -1.30 -1.01
C SER A 41 0.19 -0.90 -2.14
N ILE A 42 -0.55 -1.86 -2.71
CA ILE A 42 -1.59 -1.59 -3.73
C ILE A 42 -2.67 -0.68 -3.14
N ARG A 43 -3.17 -1.00 -1.95
CA ARG A 43 -4.21 -0.18 -1.27
C ARG A 43 -3.73 1.25 -1.00
N LYS A 44 -2.48 1.40 -0.54
CA LYS A 44 -1.87 2.72 -0.33
C LYS A 44 -1.68 3.49 -1.64
N LYS A 45 -1.29 2.81 -2.71
CA LYS A 45 -1.15 3.42 -4.05
C LYS A 45 -2.50 3.95 -4.55
N GLU A 46 -3.57 3.18 -4.41
CA GLU A 46 -4.93 3.61 -4.76
C GLU A 46 -5.37 4.81 -3.92
N ALA A 47 -5.20 4.76 -2.61
CA ALA A 47 -5.52 5.88 -1.71
C ALA A 47 -4.76 7.16 -2.08
N SER A 48 -3.47 7.03 -2.39
CA SER A 48 -2.64 8.15 -2.85
C SER A 48 -3.11 8.69 -4.20
N SER A 49 -3.55 7.82 -5.12
CA SER A 49 -4.09 8.23 -6.41
C SER A 49 -5.41 9.00 -6.26
N ILE A 50 -6.31 8.52 -5.39
CA ILE A 50 -7.58 9.20 -5.08
C ILE A 50 -7.30 10.59 -4.49
N ALA A 51 -6.42 10.66 -3.49
CA ALA A 51 -6.05 11.93 -2.88
C ALA A 51 -5.40 12.88 -3.89
N GLY A 52 -4.53 12.37 -4.77
CA GLY A 52 -3.93 13.14 -5.87
C GLY A 52 -4.99 13.78 -6.78
N ASN A 53 -5.94 12.98 -7.27
CA ASN A 53 -7.03 13.46 -8.10
C ASN A 53 -7.84 14.57 -7.40
N LEU A 54 -8.09 14.44 -6.09
CA LEU A 54 -8.82 15.45 -5.30
C LEU A 54 -8.00 16.73 -5.12
N ILE A 55 -6.69 16.63 -4.92
CA ILE A 55 -5.78 17.79 -4.89
C ILE A 55 -5.81 18.50 -6.26
N GLU A 56 -5.82 17.75 -7.37
CA GLU A 56 -5.90 18.34 -8.70
C GLU A 56 -7.23 19.05 -8.94
N LEU A 57 -8.35 18.51 -8.46
CA LEU A 57 -9.64 19.20 -8.51
C LEU A 57 -9.60 20.52 -7.74
N TYR A 58 -9.07 20.49 -6.51
CA TYR A 58 -8.91 21.68 -5.68
C TYR A 58 -7.96 22.72 -6.30
N LYS A 59 -6.85 22.28 -6.91
CA LYS A 59 -5.91 23.15 -7.62
C LYS A 59 -6.54 23.85 -8.82
N ASN A 60 -7.49 23.22 -9.49
CA ASN A 60 -8.22 23.77 -10.63
C ASN A 60 -9.46 24.58 -10.20
N ASP A 61 -9.52 25.05 -8.96
CA ASP A 61 -10.64 25.81 -8.38
C ASP A 61 -12.01 25.13 -8.53
N ARG A 62 -12.03 23.79 -8.59
CA ARG A 62 -13.29 23.03 -8.55
C ARG A 62 -13.64 22.78 -7.08
N PRO A 63 -14.65 23.46 -6.53
CA PRO A 63 -15.02 23.27 -5.13
C PRO A 63 -15.52 21.85 -4.93
N ILE A 64 -14.92 21.15 -3.97
CA ILE A 64 -15.44 19.85 -3.54
C ILE A 64 -16.45 20.14 -2.44
N GLU A 65 -17.74 20.14 -2.79
CA GLU A 65 -18.85 20.51 -1.88
C GLU A 65 -19.09 19.49 -0.76
N LYS A 66 -18.55 18.27 -0.88
CA LYS A 66 -18.74 17.19 0.08
C LYS A 66 -17.49 16.98 0.93
N ASP A 67 -17.65 17.04 2.25
CA ASP A 67 -16.60 16.67 3.20
C ASP A 67 -16.26 15.18 3.10
N TRP A 68 -17.26 14.33 2.81
CA TRP A 68 -17.08 12.88 2.69
C TRP A 68 -17.34 12.40 1.27
N LEU A 69 -16.35 11.70 0.72
CA LEU A 69 -16.43 11.00 -0.56
C LEU A 69 -16.20 9.51 -0.37
N TYR A 70 -16.83 8.72 -1.21
CA TYR A 70 -16.86 7.26 -1.10
C TYR A 70 -16.39 6.67 -2.42
N PHE A 71 -15.43 5.75 -2.36
CA PHE A 71 -14.83 5.13 -3.55
C PHE A 71 -14.85 3.60 -3.47
N ASP A 72 -15.02 2.96 -4.63
CA ASP A 72 -14.90 1.51 -4.80
C ASP A 72 -13.42 1.06 -4.82
N THR A 73 -13.20 -0.26 -4.96
CA THR A 73 -11.86 -0.85 -5.13
C THR A 73 -11.15 -0.45 -6.42
N LYS A 74 -11.83 0.21 -7.35
CA LYS A 74 -11.29 0.66 -8.64
C LYS A 74 -10.98 2.16 -8.63
N GLY A 75 -11.25 2.86 -7.53
CA GLY A 75 -11.07 4.31 -7.41
C GLY A 75 -12.18 5.15 -8.05
N ASN A 76 -13.35 4.56 -8.35
CA ASN A 76 -14.51 5.29 -8.84
C ASN A 76 -15.40 5.74 -7.67
N LEU A 77 -16.08 6.88 -7.85
CA LEU A 77 -17.07 7.38 -6.89
C LEU A 77 -18.26 6.42 -6.80
N CYS A 78 -18.65 6.08 -5.58
CA CYS A 78 -19.74 5.14 -5.28
C CYS A 78 -20.60 5.62 -4.11
N GLU A 79 -21.69 4.91 -3.85
CA GLU A 79 -22.54 5.14 -2.68
C GLU A 79 -21.87 4.65 -1.39
N LYS A 80 -22.37 5.14 -0.25
CA LYS A 80 -21.81 4.85 1.08
C LYS A 80 -21.80 3.34 1.39
N ASP A 81 -22.87 2.63 1.04
CA ASP A 81 -23.05 1.21 1.36
C ASP A 81 -22.16 0.27 0.52
N SER A 82 -21.76 0.69 -0.69
CA SER A 82 -20.87 -0.08 -1.57
C SER A 82 -19.40 0.37 -1.50
N SER A 83 -19.10 1.35 -0.64
CA SER A 83 -17.79 1.96 -0.55
C SER A 83 -16.75 1.08 0.13
N THR A 84 -15.54 1.05 -0.46
CA THR A 84 -14.38 0.39 0.15
C THR A 84 -13.43 1.42 0.77
N TYR A 85 -13.29 2.58 0.14
CA TYR A 85 -12.54 3.72 0.64
C TYR A 85 -13.48 4.86 1.01
N LYS A 86 -13.22 5.48 2.16
CA LYS A 86 -13.91 6.70 2.62
C LYS A 86 -12.88 7.81 2.69
N VAL A 87 -13.17 8.95 2.10
CA VAL A 87 -12.26 10.10 2.08
C VAL A 87 -12.91 11.25 2.82
N HIS A 88 -12.20 11.80 3.79
CA HIS A 88 -12.58 13.02 4.49
C HIS A 88 -11.69 14.17 4.01
N LEU A 89 -12.34 15.22 3.52
CA LEU A 89 -11.74 16.46 3.07
C LEU A 89 -11.90 17.52 4.17
N ASN A 90 -10.79 18.13 4.57
CA ASN A 90 -10.79 19.28 5.47
C ASN A 90 -10.20 20.46 4.71
N GLN A 91 -11.08 21.29 4.17
CA GLN A 91 -10.73 22.51 3.45
C GLN A 91 -10.63 23.69 4.42
N LYS A 92 -9.44 24.29 4.48
CA LYS A 92 -9.19 25.57 5.15
C LYS A 92 -8.76 26.60 4.11
N GLN A 93 -8.86 27.89 4.44
CA GLN A 93 -8.68 29.03 3.51
C GLN A 93 -7.48 28.94 2.54
N GLN A 94 -6.38 28.28 2.92
CA GLN A 94 -5.18 28.12 2.08
C GLN A 94 -4.61 26.69 2.08
N SER A 95 -5.33 25.73 2.67
CA SER A 95 -4.87 24.35 2.75
C SER A 95 -6.00 23.34 2.65
N LEU A 96 -5.73 22.24 1.96
CA LEU A 96 -6.61 21.09 1.83
C LEU A 96 -5.94 19.89 2.51
N ALA A 97 -6.52 19.39 3.59
CA ALA A 97 -6.12 18.11 4.16
C ALA A 97 -7.08 17.01 3.70
N ILE A 98 -6.52 15.88 3.26
CA ILE A 98 -7.24 14.73 2.76
C ILE A 98 -6.87 13.52 3.61
N HIS A 99 -7.86 12.89 4.22
CA HIS A 99 -7.70 11.67 5.00
C HIS A 99 -8.44 10.53 4.29
N VAL A 100 -7.72 9.46 3.95
CA VAL A 100 -8.27 8.28 3.27
C VAL A 100 -8.33 7.12 4.25
N TYR A 101 -9.54 6.59 4.43
CA TYR A 101 -9.86 5.47 5.30
C TYR A 101 -10.20 4.25 4.46
N TYR A 102 -9.65 3.10 4.84
CA TYR A 102 -10.00 1.78 4.32
C TYR A 102 -10.54 0.92 5.46
N LYS A 103 -11.77 0.41 5.32
CA LYS A 103 -12.45 -0.38 6.38
C LYS A 103 -12.33 0.27 7.77
N GLU A 104 -12.62 1.57 7.84
CA GLU A 104 -12.58 2.40 9.07
C GLU A 104 -11.18 2.71 9.65
N LYS A 105 -10.11 2.18 9.05
CA LYS A 105 -8.73 2.52 9.42
C LYS A 105 -8.18 3.59 8.48
N GLU A 106 -7.58 4.65 9.04
CA GLU A 106 -6.83 5.63 8.24
C GLU A 106 -5.57 4.98 7.67
N ILE A 107 -5.43 5.00 6.34
CA ILE A 107 -4.30 4.37 5.64
C ILE A 107 -3.40 5.39 4.95
N TYR A 108 -3.90 6.60 4.71
CA TYR A 108 -3.17 7.66 4.02
C TYR A 108 -3.72 9.03 4.40
N ASN A 109 -2.83 9.98 4.63
CA ASN A 109 -3.18 11.39 4.75
C ASN A 109 -2.19 12.28 3.99
N ILE A 110 -2.71 13.39 3.48
CA ILE A 110 -1.91 14.40 2.80
C ILE A 110 -2.51 15.77 3.04
N SER A 111 -1.65 16.76 3.28
CA SER A 111 -2.04 18.16 3.40
C SER A 111 -1.39 18.94 2.26
N TYR A 112 -2.22 19.53 1.41
CA TYR A 112 -1.82 20.40 0.31
C TYR A 112 -1.96 21.86 0.74
N TYR A 113 -0.92 22.66 0.51
CA TYR A 113 -0.92 24.11 0.77
C TYR A 113 -0.86 24.86 -0.55
N HIS A 114 -1.81 25.78 -0.76
CA HIS A 114 -1.85 26.58 -1.97
C HIS A 114 -0.80 27.71 -1.89
N HIS A 115 0.40 27.46 -2.41
CA HIS A 115 1.45 28.48 -2.45
C HIS A 115 1.12 29.49 -3.56
N GLN A 116 0.51 30.61 -3.19
CA GLN A 116 0.40 31.78 -4.05
C GLN A 116 1.82 32.24 -4.40
N GLN A 117 2.32 31.88 -5.59
CA GLN A 117 3.49 32.56 -6.14
C GLN A 117 3.07 34.00 -6.40
N LYS A 118 3.54 34.89 -5.53
CA LYS A 118 3.47 36.33 -5.70
C LYS A 118 4.08 36.65 -7.07
N LYS A 119 3.24 36.93 -8.08
CA LYS A 119 3.68 37.52 -9.34
C LYS A 119 4.29 38.88 -8.98
N LEU A 120 5.61 39.00 -9.17
CA LEU A 120 6.33 40.26 -9.25
C LEU A 120 5.93 40.99 -10.54
#